data_AF-W4LBE9-F1
#
_entry.id   AF-W4LBE9-F1
#
_cell.length_a   1.000
_cell.length_b   1.000
_cell.length_c   1.000
_cell.angle_alpha   90.00
_cell.angle_beta   90.00
_cell.angle_gamma   90.00
#
_symmetry.space_group_name_H-M   'P 1'
#
loop_
_entity.id
_entity.type
_entity.pdbx_description
1 polymer ?
#
loop_
_entity_poly.entity_id
_entity_poly.type
_entity_poly.pdbx_seq_one_letter_code
_entity_poly.pdbx_strand_id
1 'polypeptide(L)'
;DIDDTADEVHGVQQQVLFNGYYDSYCYLPLHLYEGQSGKLITTILRPGRRPTGDEMVSILKRVVRAIRHEWPDVLILLRGDGHFSTPEVHDWCESQEPEIFYILGQSGNRVLKEKSRELLKQAQLLYRFRQERYVHKVLKKQKKSQDSKSRGKENSPEDFGNGVLGEQLKVKLYTEFLYQAQTWSKPRRIICKVEVSEKGENIRFIVTNIKLSRKAYIYETIYCGRGQMENYIKDHKRFLHSDRTSCHKFEANQFRLFLHSAAYVLMH
;
A
#
# COMPACT_ATOMS: atom_id res chain seq x y z
N ASP A 1 0.01 5.71 9.02
CA ASP A 1 -0.11 4.46 8.24
C ASP A 1 -0.37 3.30 9.15
N ILE A 2 -1.20 2.36 8.70
CA ILE A 2 -1.55 1.12 9.43
C ILE A 2 -1.19 -0.09 8.57
N ASP A 3 -0.48 -1.06 9.16
CA ASP A 3 -0.29 -2.40 8.58
C ASP A 3 -0.33 -3.48 9.65
N ASP A 4 -0.58 -4.71 9.23
CA ASP A 4 -0.31 -5.90 10.01
C ASP A 4 0.74 -6.78 9.33
N THR A 5 1.48 -7.53 10.12
CA THR A 5 2.51 -8.43 9.61
C THR A 5 2.59 -9.68 10.48
N ALA A 6 2.81 -10.84 9.86
CA ALA A 6 2.86 -12.09 10.60
C ALA A 6 4.14 -12.22 11.40
N ASP A 7 3.99 -12.58 12.67
CA ASP A 7 5.06 -13.07 13.54
C ASP A 7 4.85 -14.57 13.68
N GLU A 8 5.65 -15.36 12.98
CA GLU A 8 5.59 -16.81 13.08
C GLU A 8 5.93 -17.26 14.51
N VAL A 9 5.15 -18.19 15.03
CA VAL A 9 5.25 -18.65 16.40
C VAL A 9 5.77 -20.08 16.46
N HIS A 10 6.68 -20.32 17.40
CA HIS A 10 7.18 -21.65 17.71
C HIS A 10 6.74 -22.10 19.11
N GLY A 11 6.42 -23.39 19.24
CA GLY A 11 5.93 -23.98 20.47
C GLY A 11 4.47 -23.60 20.80
N VAL A 12 4.06 -23.88 22.03
CA VAL A 12 2.69 -23.62 22.50
C VAL A 12 2.63 -22.24 23.13
N GLN A 13 1.94 -21.29 22.50
CA GLN A 13 1.71 -19.96 23.05
C GLN A 13 0.22 -19.61 22.97
N GLN A 14 -0.27 -18.79 23.91
CA GLN A 14 -1.68 -18.42 23.99
C GLN A 14 -2.12 -17.55 22.80
N GLN A 15 -3.36 -17.77 22.34
CA GLN A 15 -4.00 -16.98 21.26
C GLN A 15 -3.30 -17.02 19.89
N VAL A 16 -2.40 -17.98 19.68
CA VAL A 16 -1.84 -18.27 18.37
C VAL A 16 -2.92 -18.92 17.52
N LEU A 17 -3.06 -18.45 16.28
CA LEU A 17 -4.01 -18.99 15.32
C LEU A 17 -3.28 -19.33 14.03
N PHE A 18 -3.74 -20.38 13.35
CA PHE A 18 -3.30 -20.66 11.98
C PHE A 18 -3.86 -19.59 11.04
N ASN A 19 -2.99 -19.01 10.21
CA ASN A 19 -3.38 -18.03 9.21
C ASN A 19 -3.12 -18.58 7.80
N GLY A 20 -4.20 -18.83 7.05
CA GLY A 20 -4.09 -19.42 5.70
C GLY A 20 -3.45 -18.51 4.63
N TYR A 21 -3.29 -17.20 4.87
CA TYR A 21 -2.53 -16.34 3.95
C TYR A 21 -1.02 -16.47 4.15
N TYR A 22 -0.59 -16.60 5.41
CA TYR A 22 0.83 -16.77 5.78
C TYR A 22 1.25 -18.24 5.92
N ASP A 23 0.30 -19.17 5.76
CA ASP A 23 0.48 -20.61 5.89
C ASP A 23 1.26 -21.03 7.16
N SER A 24 0.97 -20.35 8.27
CA SER A 24 1.71 -20.53 9.52
C SER A 24 0.85 -20.23 10.74
N TYR A 25 1.24 -20.80 11.88
CA TYR A 25 0.74 -20.41 13.19
C TYR A 25 1.46 -19.14 13.60
N CYS A 26 0.72 -18.04 13.72
CA CYS A 26 1.32 -16.73 13.92
C CYS A 26 0.49 -15.83 14.83
N TYR A 27 1.13 -14.76 15.28
CA TYR A 27 0.45 -13.53 15.65
C TYR A 27 0.39 -12.59 14.45
N LEU A 28 -0.53 -11.61 14.48
CA LEU A 28 -0.59 -10.52 13.52
C LEU A 28 -0.51 -9.16 14.21
N PRO A 29 0.66 -8.78 14.75
CA PRO A 29 0.83 -7.46 15.32
C PRO A 29 0.43 -6.36 14.32
N LEU A 30 -0.36 -5.41 14.82
CA LEU A 30 -0.73 -4.20 14.13
C LEU A 30 0.33 -3.13 14.41
N HIS A 31 0.88 -2.53 13.37
CA HIS A 31 1.84 -1.45 13.45
C HIS A 31 1.24 -0.14 12.95
N LEU A 32 1.50 0.95 13.68
CA LEU A 32 1.09 2.30 13.33
C LEU A 32 2.30 3.22 13.28
N TYR A 33 2.51 3.85 12.13
CA TYR A 33 3.58 4.83 11.93
C TYR A 33 3.01 6.19 11.50
N GLU A 34 3.69 7.27 11.89
CA GLU A 34 3.46 8.60 11.34
C GLU A 34 3.92 8.60 9.87
N GLY A 35 3.08 9.13 8.98
CA GLY A 35 3.17 8.89 7.54
C GLY A 35 4.24 9.67 6.79
N GLN A 36 4.88 10.66 7.41
CA GLN A 36 5.93 11.48 6.78
C GLN A 36 7.32 11.17 7.31
N SER A 37 7.49 11.18 8.63
CA SER A 37 8.73 10.92 9.35
C SER A 37 9.02 9.42 9.53
N GLY A 38 8.00 8.57 9.46
CA GLY A 38 8.14 7.14 9.75
C GLY A 38 8.27 6.82 11.24
N LYS A 39 8.05 7.79 12.13
CA LYS A 39 8.10 7.55 13.57
C LYS A 39 7.01 6.59 14.01
N LEU A 40 7.38 5.62 14.85
CA LEU A 40 6.44 4.66 15.39
C LEU A 40 5.46 5.37 16.35
N ILE A 41 4.17 5.19 16.10
CA ILE A 41 3.09 5.64 17.00
C ILE A 41 2.82 4.56 18.04
N THR A 42 2.54 3.33 17.58
CA THR A 42 2.29 2.20 18.48
C THR A 42 2.35 0.87 17.74
N THR A 43 2.53 -0.20 18.49
CA THR A 43 2.31 -1.57 18.03
C THR A 43 1.39 -2.30 19.00
N ILE A 44 0.54 -3.18 18.47
CA ILE A 44 -0.43 -3.94 19.25
C ILE A 44 -0.34 -5.38 18.79
N LEU A 45 0.06 -6.29 19.69
CA LEU A 45 0.06 -7.72 19.43
C LEU A 45 -1.38 -8.17 19.25
N ARG A 46 -1.63 -9.01 18.26
CA ARG A 46 -2.96 -9.55 18.00
C ARG A 46 -2.88 -11.03 17.65
N PRO A 47 -3.94 -11.81 17.93
CA PRO A 47 -4.05 -13.18 17.43
C PRO A 47 -3.84 -13.24 15.90
N GLY A 48 -3.46 -14.40 15.38
CA GLY A 48 -3.18 -14.65 13.95
C GLY A 48 -4.36 -14.52 12.98
N ARG A 49 -5.32 -13.63 13.25
CA ARG A 49 -6.47 -13.33 12.40
C ARG A 49 -6.61 -11.83 12.13
N ARG A 50 -7.28 -11.53 11.01
CA ARG A 50 -7.66 -10.16 10.71
C ARG A 50 -8.60 -9.59 11.78
N PRO A 51 -8.48 -8.30 12.08
CA PRO A 51 -9.40 -7.64 13.00
C PRO A 51 -10.75 -7.49 12.35
N THR A 52 -11.80 -7.50 13.16
CA THR A 52 -13.11 -7.00 12.70
C THR A 52 -13.04 -5.47 12.51
N GLY A 53 -13.99 -4.92 11.77
CA GLY A 53 -14.12 -3.47 11.63
C GLY A 53 -14.26 -2.77 12.98
N ASP A 54 -15.06 -3.33 13.89
CA ASP A 54 -15.27 -2.80 15.24
C ASP A 54 -13.99 -2.83 16.11
N GLU A 55 -13.20 -3.92 16.00
CA GLU A 55 -11.89 -4.01 16.65
C GLU A 55 -10.95 -2.91 16.13
N MET A 56 -10.92 -2.69 14.80
CA MET A 56 -10.11 -1.62 14.21
C MET A 56 -10.58 -0.24 14.63
N VAL A 57 -11.88 0.05 14.59
CA VAL A 57 -12.44 1.33 15.02
C VAL A 57 -12.12 1.58 16.50
N SER A 58 -12.16 0.56 17.34
CA SER A 58 -11.81 0.68 18.76
C SER A 58 -10.34 1.04 18.96
N ILE A 59 -9.43 0.46 18.19
CA ILE A 59 -8.00 0.80 18.20
C ILE A 59 -7.81 2.24 17.71
N LEU A 60 -8.38 2.58 16.55
CA LEU A 60 -8.25 3.91 15.94
C LEU A 60 -8.78 5.00 16.87
N LYS A 61 -9.92 4.80 17.53
CA LYS A 61 -10.47 5.74 18.53
C LYS A 61 -9.50 6.01 19.68
N ARG A 62 -8.80 4.98 20.17
CA ARG A 62 -7.82 5.12 21.26
C ARG A 62 -6.59 5.91 20.78
N VAL A 63 -6.06 5.56 19.62
CA VAL A 63 -4.88 6.23 19.03
C VAL A 63 -5.19 7.70 18.72
N VAL A 64 -6.31 7.96 18.05
CA VAL A 64 -6.73 9.33 17.72
C VAL A 64 -6.98 10.17 18.97
N ARG A 65 -7.59 9.59 20.01
CA ARG A 65 -7.77 10.29 21.29
C ARG A 65 -6.43 10.69 21.91
N ALA A 66 -5.45 9.80 21.92
CA ALA A 66 -4.13 10.10 22.46
C ALA A 66 -3.41 11.19 21.64
N ILE A 67 -3.47 11.12 20.31
CA ILE A 67 -2.90 12.15 19.42
C ILE A 67 -3.56 13.50 19.68
N ARG A 68 -4.90 13.56 19.75
CA ARG A 68 -5.63 14.81 19.96
C ARG A 68 -5.52 15.38 21.37
N HIS A 69 -5.10 14.58 22.34
CA HIS A 69 -4.78 15.11 23.66
C HIS A 69 -3.61 16.10 23.60
N GLU A 70 -2.59 15.78 22.80
CA GLU A 70 -1.42 16.64 22.59
C GLU A 70 -1.63 17.67 21.48
N TRP A 71 -2.36 17.30 20.41
CA TRP A 71 -2.61 18.16 19.26
C TRP A 71 -4.11 18.20 18.91
N PRO A 72 -4.91 19.04 19.58
CA PRO A 72 -6.37 19.04 19.44
C PRO A 72 -6.88 19.26 18.00
N ASP A 73 -6.22 20.15 17.26
CA ASP A 73 -6.66 20.59 15.91
C ASP A 73 -5.96 19.83 14.77
N VAL A 74 -5.21 18.76 15.06
CA VAL A 74 -4.47 18.04 14.04
C VAL A 74 -5.41 17.29 13.10
N LEU A 75 -5.22 17.50 11.79
CA LEU A 75 -5.86 16.70 10.76
C LEU A 75 -5.18 15.34 10.66
N ILE A 76 -5.98 14.28 10.61
CA ILE A 76 -5.48 12.91 10.57
C ILE A 76 -5.81 12.28 9.23
N LEU A 77 -4.80 11.73 8.56
CA LEU A 77 -4.97 10.92 7.36
C LEU A 77 -4.62 9.46 7.64
N LEU A 78 -5.62 8.59 7.61
CA LEU A 78 -5.45 7.15 7.71
C LEU A 78 -5.08 6.54 6.35
N ARG A 79 -3.93 5.87 6.26
CA ARG A 79 -3.56 5.08 5.06
C ARG A 79 -3.30 3.62 5.43
N GLY A 80 -3.76 2.70 4.60
CA GLY A 80 -3.63 1.26 4.85
C GLY A 80 -4.04 0.38 3.68
N ASP A 81 -3.76 -0.91 3.80
CA ASP A 81 -4.20 -1.95 2.88
C ASP A 81 -5.71 -2.17 2.85
N GLY A 82 -6.16 -2.92 1.84
CA GLY A 82 -7.59 -3.15 1.64
C GLY A 82 -8.25 -4.07 2.66
N HIS A 83 -7.50 -4.76 3.51
CA HIS A 83 -8.09 -5.50 4.61
C HIS A 83 -8.58 -4.60 5.76
N PHE A 84 -8.15 -3.33 5.80
CA PHE A 84 -8.68 -2.30 6.70
C PHE A 84 -9.89 -1.56 6.11
N SER A 85 -10.21 -1.80 4.83
CA SER A 85 -11.33 -1.17 4.11
C SER A 85 -12.67 -1.81 4.49
N THR A 86 -13.06 -1.65 5.76
CA THR A 86 -14.32 -2.16 6.30
C THR A 86 -15.36 -1.03 6.39
N PRO A 87 -16.67 -1.33 6.28
CA PRO A 87 -17.72 -0.31 6.41
C PRO A 87 -17.62 0.47 7.72
N GLU A 88 -17.31 -0.19 8.84
CA GLU A 88 -17.20 0.42 10.17
C GLU A 88 -16.07 1.45 10.22
N VAL A 89 -14.91 1.13 9.63
CA VAL A 89 -13.77 2.07 9.57
C VAL A 89 -14.13 3.27 8.71
N HIS A 90 -14.79 3.06 7.57
CA HIS A 90 -15.22 4.16 6.72
C HIS A 90 -16.26 5.05 7.41
N ASP A 91 -17.32 4.47 7.96
CA ASP A 91 -18.40 5.18 8.64
C ASP A 91 -17.85 5.99 9.82
N TRP A 92 -16.93 5.41 10.58
CA TRP A 92 -16.28 6.12 11.68
C TRP A 92 -15.44 7.29 11.18
N CYS A 93 -14.56 7.11 10.19
CA CYS A 93 -13.75 8.22 9.67
C CYS A 93 -14.62 9.36 9.12
N GLU A 94 -15.69 9.02 8.39
CA GLU A 94 -16.60 10.00 7.80
C GLU A 94 -17.48 10.71 8.84
N SER A 95 -17.77 10.07 9.98
CA SER A 95 -18.42 10.71 11.13
C SER A 95 -17.54 11.76 11.83
N GLN A 96 -16.25 11.81 11.47
CA GLN A 96 -15.25 12.73 11.98
C GLN A 96 -14.76 13.68 10.88
N GLU A 97 -15.54 13.90 9.82
CA GLU A 97 -15.25 14.95 8.84
C GLU A 97 -15.56 16.33 9.45
N PRO A 98 -14.71 17.35 9.20
CA PRO A 98 -13.57 17.38 8.28
C PRO A 98 -12.20 16.97 8.88
N GLU A 99 -12.13 16.47 10.11
CA GLU A 99 -10.86 16.28 10.82
C GLU A 99 -10.13 14.97 10.50
N ILE A 100 -10.85 13.94 10.03
CA ILE A 100 -10.27 12.64 9.65
C ILE A 100 -10.52 12.32 8.18
N PHE A 101 -9.44 12.03 7.49
CA PHE A 101 -9.42 11.53 6.12
C PHE A 101 -8.90 10.10 6.09
N TYR A 102 -9.25 9.35 5.05
CA TYR A 102 -8.66 8.05 4.81
C TYR A 102 -8.37 7.79 3.33
N ILE A 103 -7.36 6.97 3.08
CA ILE A 103 -7.09 6.34 1.79
C ILE A 103 -6.72 4.88 2.04
N LEU A 104 -7.66 3.98 1.77
CA LEU A 104 -7.48 2.55 1.99
C LEU A 104 -7.47 1.80 0.66
N GLY A 105 -6.70 0.73 0.60
CA GLY A 105 -6.77 -0.21 -0.52
C GLY A 105 -8.21 -0.71 -0.72
N GLN A 106 -8.62 -0.99 -1.95
CA GLN A 106 -9.90 -1.62 -2.20
C GLN A 106 -9.70 -2.85 -3.08
N SER A 107 -10.14 -4.00 -2.57
CA SER A 107 -10.13 -5.25 -3.33
C SER A 107 -11.03 -5.11 -4.56
N GLY A 108 -10.48 -5.47 -5.72
CA GLY A 108 -11.23 -5.45 -6.98
C GLY A 108 -12.29 -6.55 -7.02
N ASN A 109 -13.52 -6.19 -7.41
CA ASN A 109 -14.60 -7.13 -7.67
C ASN A 109 -15.13 -6.94 -9.11
N ARG A 110 -16.11 -7.76 -9.51
CA ARG A 110 -16.68 -7.72 -10.87
C ARG A 110 -17.15 -6.32 -11.29
N VAL A 111 -17.85 -5.61 -10.39
CA VAL A 111 -18.40 -4.28 -10.64
C VAL A 111 -17.28 -3.24 -10.80
N LEU A 112 -16.28 -3.26 -9.92
CA LEU A 112 -15.13 -2.35 -10.00
C LEU A 112 -14.32 -2.59 -11.29
N LYS A 113 -14.08 -3.86 -11.63
CA LYS A 113 -13.38 -4.25 -12.87
C LYS A 113 -14.14 -3.78 -14.10
N GLU A 114 -15.46 -3.94 -14.11
CA GLU A 114 -16.31 -3.45 -15.21
C GLU A 114 -16.24 -1.93 -15.38
N LYS A 115 -16.31 -1.17 -14.28
CA LYS A 115 -16.15 0.29 -14.31
C LYS A 115 -14.77 0.73 -14.81
N SER A 116 -13.74 -0.10 -14.64
CA SER A 116 -12.37 0.16 -15.13
C SER A 116 -12.12 -0.27 -16.58
N ARG A 117 -13.06 -1.00 -17.22
CA ARG A 117 -12.86 -1.64 -18.53
C ARG A 117 -12.50 -0.65 -19.64
N GLU A 118 -13.17 0.49 -19.67
CA GLU A 118 -12.92 1.51 -20.70
C GLU A 118 -11.55 2.15 -20.53
N LEU A 119 -11.16 2.46 -19.29
CA LEU A 119 -9.83 2.98 -18.99
C LEU A 119 -8.73 1.96 -19.32
N LEU A 120 -8.98 0.66 -19.09
CA LEU A 120 -8.08 -0.42 -19.47
C LEU A 120 -7.83 -0.45 -20.98
N LYS A 121 -8.90 -0.39 -21.79
CA LYS A 121 -8.77 -0.35 -23.25
C LYS A 121 -7.93 0.84 -23.72
N GLN A 122 -8.18 2.02 -23.13
CA GLN A 122 -7.40 3.22 -23.43
C GLN A 122 -5.91 3.04 -23.08
N ALA A 123 -5.61 2.45 -21.92
CA ALA A 123 -4.23 2.19 -21.50
C ALA A 123 -3.53 1.17 -22.43
N GLN A 124 -4.23 0.11 -22.85
CA GLN A 124 -3.72 -0.88 -23.80
C GLN A 124 -3.39 -0.26 -25.16
N LEU A 125 -4.28 0.59 -25.69
CA LEU A 125 -4.05 1.30 -26.96
C LEU A 125 -2.83 2.22 -26.86
N LEU A 126 -2.76 3.04 -25.80
CA LEU A 126 -1.61 3.92 -25.57
C LEU A 126 -0.31 3.13 -25.44
N TYR A 127 -0.34 1.98 -24.76
CA TYR A 127 0.82 1.13 -24.61
C TYR A 127 1.29 0.58 -25.96
N ARG A 128 0.37 0.09 -26.80
CA ARG A 128 0.66 -0.36 -28.17
C ARG A 128 1.29 0.75 -29.01
N PHE A 129 0.71 1.96 -28.99
CA PHE A 129 1.28 3.11 -29.71
C PHE A 129 2.69 3.48 -29.24
N ARG A 130 2.99 3.35 -27.94
CA ARG A 130 4.34 3.57 -27.41
C ARG A 130 5.31 2.49 -27.90
N GLN A 131 4.90 1.23 -27.92
CA GLN A 131 5.71 0.13 -28.46
C GLN A 131 6.03 0.34 -29.94
N GLU A 132 5.04 0.67 -30.78
CA GLU A 132 5.23 0.92 -32.21
C GLU A 132 6.21 2.09 -32.45
N ARG A 133 6.04 3.19 -31.73
CA ARG A 133 6.96 4.35 -31.80
C ARG A 133 8.38 3.98 -31.38
N TYR A 134 8.51 3.16 -30.34
CA TYR A 134 9.81 2.69 -29.88
C TYR A 134 10.50 1.83 -30.93
N VAL A 135 9.82 0.82 -31.48
CA VAL A 135 10.35 -0.02 -32.56
C VAL A 135 10.80 0.82 -33.75
N HIS A 136 9.97 1.79 -34.18
CA HIS A 136 10.33 2.67 -35.30
C HIS A 136 11.56 3.54 -35.00
N LYS A 137 11.73 4.00 -33.76
CA LYS A 137 12.91 4.76 -33.32
C LYS A 137 14.17 3.88 -33.31
N VAL A 138 14.07 2.65 -32.83
CA VAL A 138 15.18 1.67 -32.80
C VAL A 138 15.63 1.34 -34.23
N LEU A 139 14.70 1.00 -35.12
CA LEU A 139 15.01 0.69 -36.53
C LEU A 139 15.72 1.86 -37.23
N LYS A 140 15.27 3.11 -37.00
CA LYS A 140 15.94 4.32 -37.53
C LYS A 140 17.35 4.49 -36.97
N LYS A 141 17.57 4.21 -35.68
CA LYS A 141 18.90 4.30 -35.04
C LYS A 141 19.85 3.24 -35.60
N GLN A 142 19.38 2.01 -35.79
CA GLN A 142 20.15 0.92 -36.40
C GLN A 142 20.57 1.25 -37.84
N LYS A 143 19.64 1.76 -38.66
CA LYS A 143 19.93 2.17 -40.04
C LYS A 143 21.01 3.25 -40.10
N LYS A 144 20.91 4.29 -39.26
CA LYS A 144 21.95 5.33 -39.13
C LYS A 144 23.31 4.79 -38.68
N SER A 145 23.33 3.78 -37.80
CA SER A 145 24.58 3.17 -37.31
C SER A 145 25.25 2.28 -38.36
N GLN A 146 24.48 1.65 -39.24
CA GLN A 146 24.99 0.91 -40.40
C GLN A 146 25.57 1.87 -41.44
N ASP A 147 24.90 2.98 -41.70
CA ASP A 147 25.38 4.04 -42.59
C ASP A 147 26.65 4.76 -42.06
N SER A 148 26.89 4.73 -40.74
CA SER A 148 28.11 5.29 -40.13
C SER A 148 29.26 4.27 -40.01
N LYS A 149 28.97 2.97 -39.88
CA LYS A 149 30.00 1.91 -39.91
C LYS A 149 30.65 1.76 -41.28
N SER A 150 29.92 2.02 -42.36
CA SER A 150 30.48 2.13 -43.72
C SER A 150 31.39 3.37 -43.91
N ARG A 151 31.47 4.27 -42.92
CA ARG A 151 32.33 5.47 -42.88
C ARG A 151 33.43 5.43 -41.80
N GLY A 152 33.72 4.28 -41.20
CA GLY A 152 34.93 4.09 -40.38
C GLY A 152 34.95 4.74 -39.00
N LYS A 153 33.82 4.76 -38.26
CA LYS A 153 33.80 5.11 -36.83
C LYS A 153 33.20 3.97 -36.00
N GLU A 154 34.06 3.21 -35.35
CA GLU A 154 33.67 2.26 -34.30
C GLU A 154 33.41 3.04 -33.00
N ASN A 155 32.15 3.03 -32.55
CA ASN A 155 31.83 3.20 -31.14
C ASN A 155 31.16 1.91 -30.68
N SER A 156 31.60 1.42 -29.53
CA SER A 156 31.06 0.27 -28.81
C SER A 156 29.56 0.47 -28.50
N PRO A 157 28.73 -0.59 -28.49
CA PRO A 157 27.35 -0.47 -28.09
C PRO A 157 27.30 -0.27 -26.57
N GLU A 158 26.88 0.91 -26.14
CA GLU A 158 26.41 1.12 -24.78
C GLU A 158 25.25 0.17 -24.52
N ASP A 159 25.40 -0.65 -23.47
CA ASP A 159 24.42 -1.59 -22.96
C ASP A 159 23.21 -0.80 -22.44
N PHE A 160 22.23 -0.57 -23.31
CA PHE A 160 20.92 -0.03 -22.90
C PHE A 160 20.19 -1.15 -22.17
N GLY A 161 20.48 -1.28 -20.88
CA GLY A 161 19.90 -2.29 -20.00
C GLY A 161 18.39 -2.39 -20.15
N ASN A 162 17.91 -3.62 -20.38
CA ASN A 162 16.49 -3.97 -20.57
C ASN A 162 15.53 -3.34 -19.52
N GLY A 163 16.01 -3.00 -18.33
CA GLY A 163 15.20 -2.40 -17.26
C GLY A 163 14.70 -0.98 -17.52
N VAL A 164 15.47 -0.13 -18.21
CA VAL A 164 15.11 1.29 -18.44
C VAL A 164 14.03 1.43 -19.53
N LEU A 165 14.00 0.47 -20.47
CA LEU A 165 13.08 0.43 -21.61
C LEU A 165 11.65 0.08 -21.20
N GLY A 166 11.49 -0.93 -20.33
CA GLY A 166 10.17 -1.35 -19.84
C GLY A 166 9.45 -0.25 -19.03
N GLU A 167 10.20 0.61 -18.35
CA GLU A 167 9.64 1.72 -17.58
C GLU A 167 9.18 2.90 -18.46
N GLN A 168 9.88 3.18 -19.56
CA GLN A 168 9.48 4.22 -20.52
C GLN A 168 8.21 3.86 -21.31
N LEU A 169 7.99 2.56 -21.55
CA LEU A 169 6.82 2.09 -22.29
C LEU A 169 5.57 2.02 -21.43
N LYS A 170 5.73 1.83 -20.12
CA LYS A 170 4.64 1.69 -19.14
C LYS A 170 3.62 2.84 -19.20
N VAL A 171 2.34 2.48 -19.35
CA VAL A 171 1.23 3.43 -19.31
C VAL A 171 0.52 3.32 -17.96
N LYS A 172 0.32 4.45 -17.29
CA LYS A 172 -0.56 4.56 -16.12
C LYS A 172 -1.67 5.55 -16.41
N LEU A 173 -2.91 5.15 -16.17
CA LEU A 173 -4.08 6.00 -16.23
C LEU A 173 -4.87 5.91 -14.93
N TYR A 174 -5.62 6.97 -14.63
CA TYR A 174 -6.43 7.08 -13.43
C TYR A 174 -7.85 7.45 -13.80
N THR A 175 -8.83 6.84 -13.14
CA THR A 175 -10.23 7.28 -13.15
C THR A 175 -10.79 7.25 -11.73
N GLU A 176 -11.96 7.82 -11.55
CA GLU A 176 -12.70 7.81 -10.31
C GLU A 176 -14.18 7.63 -10.55
N PHE A 177 -14.87 7.06 -9.58
CA PHE A 177 -16.31 6.88 -9.62
C PHE A 177 -16.85 6.61 -8.22
N LEU A 178 -18.16 6.80 -8.04
CA LEU A 178 -18.85 6.36 -6.83
C LEU A 178 -19.13 4.85 -6.91
N TYR A 179 -18.95 4.17 -5.78
CA TYR A 179 -19.26 2.77 -5.61
C TYR A 179 -19.80 2.51 -4.20
N GLN A 180 -20.77 1.62 -4.10
CA GLN A 180 -21.33 1.16 -2.85
C GLN A 180 -21.32 -0.37 -2.85
N ALA A 181 -20.58 -0.98 -1.93
CA ALA A 181 -20.77 -2.40 -1.64
C ALA A 181 -22.08 -2.59 -0.88
N GLN A 182 -22.67 -3.78 -0.94
CA GLN A 182 -23.93 -4.07 -0.25
C GLN A 182 -23.85 -3.83 1.27
N THR A 183 -22.68 -4.06 1.86
CA THR A 183 -22.42 -3.85 3.29
C THR A 183 -22.15 -2.39 3.65
N TRP A 184 -22.08 -1.47 2.69
CA TRP A 184 -21.77 -0.07 2.93
C TRP A 184 -23.05 0.75 3.11
N SER A 185 -23.06 1.62 4.12
CA SER A 185 -24.15 2.56 4.42
C SER A 185 -24.45 3.55 3.29
N LYS A 186 -23.44 3.95 2.51
CA LYS A 186 -23.54 4.96 1.45
C LYS A 186 -22.49 4.76 0.35
N PRO A 187 -22.68 5.35 -0.85
CA PRO A 187 -21.68 5.31 -1.91
C PRO A 187 -20.44 6.14 -1.53
N ARG A 188 -19.27 5.62 -1.87
CA ARG A 188 -17.96 6.23 -1.59
C ARG A 188 -17.14 6.42 -2.85
N ARG A 189 -16.23 7.39 -2.82
CA ARG A 189 -15.31 7.68 -3.92
C ARG A 189 -14.26 6.57 -4.02
N ILE A 190 -14.23 5.93 -5.18
CA ILE A 190 -13.18 5.00 -5.58
C ILE A 190 -12.27 5.69 -6.58
N ILE A 191 -10.95 5.59 -6.36
CA ILE A 191 -9.95 5.92 -7.37
C ILE A 191 -9.39 4.61 -7.92
N CYS A 192 -9.39 4.49 -9.24
CA CYS A 192 -8.89 3.35 -9.97
C CYS A 192 -7.61 3.73 -10.69
N LYS A 193 -6.52 3.02 -10.42
CA LYS A 193 -5.29 3.02 -11.24
C LYS A 193 -5.37 1.85 -12.21
N VAL A 194 -5.18 2.14 -13.49
CA VAL A 194 -4.88 1.16 -14.53
C VAL A 194 -3.44 1.34 -14.95
N GLU A 195 -2.70 0.25 -14.97
CA GLU A 195 -1.31 0.23 -15.40
C GLU A 195 -1.12 -0.90 -16.42
N VAL A 196 -0.52 -0.58 -17.58
CA VAL A 196 -0.19 -1.54 -18.63
C VAL A 196 1.31 -1.45 -18.88
N SER A 197 1.98 -2.59 -18.81
CA SER A 197 3.43 -2.72 -18.98
C SER A 197 3.77 -4.06 -19.65
N GLU A 198 5.05 -4.31 -19.87
CA GLU A 198 5.55 -5.61 -20.34
C GLU A 198 5.19 -6.76 -19.39
N LYS A 199 5.06 -6.47 -18.09
CA LYS A 199 4.63 -7.46 -17.07
C LYS A 199 3.13 -7.73 -17.09
N GLY A 200 2.39 -7.11 -18.01
CA GLY A 200 0.94 -7.22 -18.14
C GLY A 200 0.19 -6.07 -17.50
N GLU A 201 -1.07 -6.35 -17.15
CA GLU A 201 -2.06 -5.39 -16.69
C GLU A 201 -2.17 -5.40 -15.17
N ASN A 202 -2.18 -4.21 -14.57
CA ASN A 202 -2.27 -4.04 -13.14
C ASN A 202 -3.35 -2.99 -12.82
N ILE A 203 -4.51 -3.47 -12.38
CA ILE A 203 -5.62 -2.62 -11.97
C ILE A 203 -5.70 -2.63 -10.45
N ARG A 204 -5.68 -1.45 -9.83
CA ARG A 204 -5.78 -1.28 -8.38
C ARG A 204 -6.82 -0.22 -8.05
N PHE A 205 -7.53 -0.45 -6.95
CA PHE A 205 -8.54 0.46 -6.45
C PHE A 205 -8.14 0.94 -5.06
N ILE A 206 -8.49 2.18 -4.75
CA ILE A 206 -8.47 2.74 -3.40
C ILE A 206 -9.82 3.40 -3.13
N VAL A 207 -10.21 3.44 -1.86
CA VAL A 207 -11.39 4.17 -1.37
C VAL A 207 -10.93 5.33 -0.49
N THR A 208 -11.58 6.48 -0.62
CA THR A 208 -11.20 7.69 0.13
C THR A 208 -12.39 8.64 0.31
N ASN A 209 -12.39 9.40 1.40
CA ASN A 209 -13.30 10.52 1.60
C ASN A 209 -12.72 11.90 1.20
N ILE A 210 -11.47 11.95 0.71
CA ILE A 210 -10.90 13.17 0.15
C ILE A 210 -11.67 13.53 -1.12
N LYS A 211 -12.18 14.76 -1.23
CA LYS A 211 -13.04 15.19 -2.37
C LYS A 211 -12.28 16.02 -3.42
N LEU A 212 -11.45 16.97 -3.00
CA LEU A 212 -10.97 18.07 -3.86
C LEU A 212 -9.52 17.93 -4.38
N SER A 213 -9.07 16.69 -4.62
CA SER A 213 -7.69 16.44 -5.10
C SER A 213 -7.65 15.60 -6.38
N ARG A 214 -6.62 15.84 -7.20
CA ARG A 214 -6.36 15.09 -8.44
C ARG A 214 -6.16 13.61 -8.10
N LYS A 215 -6.95 12.74 -8.73
CA LYS A 215 -6.89 11.28 -8.56
C LYS A 215 -5.48 10.67 -8.68
N ALA A 216 -4.68 11.15 -9.63
CA ALA A 216 -3.30 10.71 -9.79
C ALA A 216 -2.43 11.09 -8.57
N TYR A 217 -2.58 12.30 -8.04
CA TYR A 217 -1.84 12.75 -6.86
C TYR A 217 -2.23 11.97 -5.59
N ILE A 218 -3.53 11.76 -5.36
CA ILE A 218 -4.02 10.96 -4.23
C ILE A 218 -3.41 9.55 -4.29
N TYR A 219 -3.39 8.94 -5.48
CA TYR A 219 -2.85 7.59 -5.62
C TYR A 219 -1.32 7.56 -5.54
N GLU A 220 -0.62 8.28 -6.41
CA GLU A 220 0.82 8.17 -6.60
C GLU A 220 1.64 8.84 -5.51
N THR A 221 1.17 9.97 -4.98
CA THR A 221 1.92 10.70 -3.95
C THR A 221 1.44 10.30 -2.57
N ILE A 222 0.14 10.39 -2.32
CA ILE A 222 -0.38 10.22 -0.96
C ILE A 222 -0.47 8.73 -0.60
N TYR A 223 -1.18 7.92 -1.39
CA TYR A 223 -1.39 6.51 -1.06
C TYR A 223 -0.11 5.68 -1.21
N CYS A 224 0.63 5.81 -2.32
CA CYS A 224 1.87 5.07 -2.52
C CYS A 224 2.98 5.45 -1.52
N GLY A 225 2.90 6.62 -0.88
CA GLY A 225 3.80 6.98 0.23
C GLY A 225 3.77 5.97 1.39
N ARG A 226 2.67 5.23 1.57
CA ARG A 226 2.58 4.16 2.57
C ARG A 226 3.59 3.02 2.36
N GLY A 227 4.16 2.89 1.16
CA GLY A 227 5.10 1.82 0.84
C GLY A 227 6.36 1.81 1.71
N GLN A 228 6.71 2.93 2.35
CA GLN A 228 7.81 2.99 3.31
C GLN A 228 7.51 2.23 4.61
N MET A 229 6.24 2.02 4.93
CA MET A 229 5.83 1.30 6.14
C MET A 229 6.35 -0.13 6.17
N GLU A 230 6.43 -0.80 5.02
CA GLU A 230 6.99 -2.14 4.92
C GLU A 230 8.48 -2.14 5.33
N ASN A 231 9.20 -1.06 5.03
CA ASN A 231 10.60 -0.91 5.45
C ASN A 231 10.70 -0.66 6.95
N TYR A 232 9.87 0.22 7.53
CA TYR A 232 9.87 0.46 8.99
C TYR A 232 9.54 -0.80 9.78
N ILE A 233 8.57 -1.59 9.31
CA ILE A 233 8.24 -2.89 9.91
C ILE A 233 9.42 -3.86 9.79
N LYS A 234 10.05 -3.96 8.62
CA LYS A 234 11.24 -4.78 8.43
C LYS A 234 12.36 -4.36 9.36
N ASP A 235 12.57 -3.07 9.56
CA ASP A 235 13.60 -2.56 10.46
C ASP A 235 13.28 -2.92 11.91
N HIS A 236 12.02 -2.71 12.33
CA HIS A 236 11.56 -3.08 13.66
C HIS A 236 11.74 -4.59 13.94
N LYS A 237 11.40 -5.44 12.98
CA LYS A 237 11.57 -6.90 13.09
C LYS A 237 13.02 -7.33 13.03
N ARG A 238 13.77 -6.90 12.01
CA ARG A 238 15.10 -7.45 11.73
C ARG A 238 16.16 -6.93 12.68
N PHE A 239 16.12 -5.64 13.02
CA PHE A 239 17.14 -5.03 13.88
C PHE A 239 16.85 -5.25 15.36
N LEU A 240 15.57 -5.26 15.77
CA LEU A 240 15.22 -5.43 17.18
C LEU A 240 14.67 -6.80 17.52
N HIS A 241 14.47 -7.68 16.54
CA HIS A 241 13.87 -9.01 16.76
C HIS A 241 12.49 -8.93 17.42
N SER A 242 11.69 -7.92 17.05
CA SER A 242 10.37 -7.70 17.63
C SER A 242 9.38 -8.83 17.34
N ASP A 243 9.66 -9.63 16.31
CA ASP A 243 8.91 -10.82 15.90
C ASP A 243 9.21 -12.06 16.75
N ARG A 244 10.24 -12.03 17.61
CA ARG A 244 10.58 -13.15 18.49
C ARG A 244 9.69 -13.19 19.72
N THR A 245 8.53 -13.81 19.53
CA THR A 245 7.60 -14.21 20.59
C THR A 245 8.02 -15.57 21.16
N SER A 246 8.41 -15.59 22.43
CA SER A 246 8.97 -16.78 23.09
C SER A 246 8.28 -17.12 24.41
N CYS A 247 7.30 -16.33 24.84
CA CYS A 247 6.56 -16.57 26.07
C CYS A 247 5.29 -17.38 25.80
N HIS A 248 4.90 -18.23 26.75
CA HIS A 248 3.64 -18.95 26.66
C HIS A 248 2.41 -18.04 26.80
N LYS A 249 2.53 -16.95 27.57
CA LYS A 249 1.43 -16.01 27.84
C LYS A 249 1.36 -14.90 26.80
N PHE A 250 0.14 -14.58 26.36
CA PHE A 250 -0.09 -13.54 25.36
C PHE A 250 0.34 -12.16 25.85
N GLU A 251 0.02 -11.81 27.09
CA GLU A 251 0.36 -10.51 27.70
C GLU A 251 1.87 -10.34 27.86
N ALA A 252 2.60 -11.43 28.11
CA ALA A 252 4.05 -11.41 28.17
C ALA A 252 4.66 -11.11 26.79
N ASN A 253 4.13 -11.70 25.72
CA ASN A 253 4.56 -11.37 24.36
C ASN A 253 4.17 -9.94 23.95
N GLN A 254 2.99 -9.45 24.36
CA GLN A 254 2.61 -8.05 24.14
C GLN A 254 3.57 -7.08 24.86
N PHE A 255 3.98 -7.40 26.10
CA PHE A 255 4.96 -6.60 26.83
C PHE A 255 6.35 -6.63 26.17
N ARG A 256 6.78 -7.78 25.66
CA ARG A 256 8.02 -7.88 24.86
C ARG A 256 7.96 -7.00 23.62
N LEU A 257 6.89 -7.09 22.85
CA LEU A 257 6.67 -6.24 21.66
C LEU A 257 6.70 -4.75 22.04
N PHE A 258 6.11 -4.39 23.18
CA PHE A 258 6.17 -3.03 23.71
C PHE A 258 7.61 -2.57 24.00
N LEU A 259 8.44 -3.41 24.64
CA LEU A 259 9.85 -3.08 24.90
C LEU A 259 10.65 -2.90 23.60
N HIS A 260 10.46 -3.79 22.61
CA HIS A 260 11.07 -3.63 21.30
C HIS A 260 10.58 -2.36 20.59
N SER A 261 9.32 -1.98 20.78
CA SER A 261 8.77 -0.73 20.23
C SER A 261 9.37 0.51 20.88
N ALA A 262 9.55 0.50 22.20
CA ALA A 262 10.21 1.58 22.92
C ALA A 262 11.67 1.73 22.48
N ALA A 263 12.39 0.62 22.33
CA ALA A 263 13.76 0.63 21.79
C ALA A 263 13.80 1.19 20.36
N TYR A 264 12.82 0.84 19.51
CA TYR A 264 12.73 1.37 18.14
C TYR A 264 12.63 2.89 18.11
N VAL A 265 11.77 3.46 18.97
CA VAL A 265 11.59 4.92 19.10
C VAL A 265 12.84 5.62 19.63
N LEU A 266 13.67 4.97 20.45
CA LEU A 266 14.90 5.58 20.94
C LEU A 266 16.01 5.61 19.89
N MET A 267 15.96 4.75 18.87
CA MET A 267 16.97 4.67 17.82
C MET A 267 16.65 5.52 16.57
N HIS A 268 15.41 6.00 16.40
CA HIS A 268 14.91 6.70 15.21
C HIS A 268 14.19 8.00 15.59
#